data_AF-A0A937T019-F1
#
_entry.id   AF-A0A937T019-F1
#
_cell.length_a   1.000
_cell.length_b   1.000
_cell.length_c   1.000
_cell.angle_alpha   90.00
_cell.angle_beta   90.00
_cell.angle_gamma   90.00
#
_symmetry.space_group_name_H-M   'P 1'
#
loop_
_entity.id
_entity.type
_entity.pdbx_description
1 polymer ?
#
loop_
_entity_poly.entity_id
_entity_poly.type
_entity_poly.pdbx_seq_one_letter_code
_entity_poly.pdbx_strand_id
1 'polypeptide(L)'
;MSPSPVCQECKAPVNTVPTVIEYQGEEIYLFDPIICQPCLHKLCEHYSTQCANCGGCIPPFSQVGVLKGDNGQKQCVHMTTSCTTVGSAFYGYWGKGQLRDFIQIEACS
;
A
#
# COMPACT_ATOMS: atom_id res chain seq x y z
N MET A 1 -23.55 0.16 -22.33
CA MET A 1 -22.33 -0.56 -21.94
C MET A 1 -21.45 0.42 -21.20
N SER A 2 -21.07 0.13 -19.97
CA SER A 2 -20.06 0.93 -19.25
C SER A 2 -18.71 0.81 -19.99
N PRO A 3 -17.91 1.88 -20.10
CA PRO A 3 -16.61 1.80 -20.74
C PRO A 3 -15.74 0.75 -20.04
N SER A 4 -15.00 -0.05 -20.82
CA SER A 4 -14.05 -1.01 -20.26
C SER A 4 -13.05 -0.26 -19.37
N PRO A 5 -12.74 -0.79 -18.17
CA PRO A 5 -11.76 -0.15 -17.30
C PRO A 5 -10.40 -0.09 -18.00
N VAL A 6 -9.71 1.04 -17.87
CA VAL A 6 -8.38 1.28 -18.46
C VAL A 6 -7.34 1.48 -17.38
N CYS A 7 -6.13 0.99 -17.62
CA CYS A 7 -4.99 1.16 -16.73
C CYS A 7 -4.67 2.64 -16.58
N GLN A 8 -4.59 3.14 -15.34
CA GLN A 8 -4.30 4.55 -15.09
C GLN A 8 -2.88 4.95 -15.50
N GLU A 9 -1.91 4.01 -15.51
CA GLU A 9 -0.52 4.26 -15.93
C GLU A 9 -0.36 4.31 -17.47
N CYS A 10 -0.76 3.25 -18.17
CA CYS A 10 -0.44 3.07 -19.59
C CYS A 10 -1.64 3.18 -20.54
N LYS A 11 -2.85 3.39 -19.99
CA LYS A 11 -4.12 3.49 -20.73
C LYS A 11 -4.55 2.23 -21.49
N ALA A 12 -3.81 1.13 -21.36
CA ALA A 12 -4.22 -0.16 -21.92
C ALA A 12 -5.53 -0.65 -21.26
N PRO A 13 -6.40 -1.37 -21.99
CA PRO A 13 -7.57 -2.01 -21.42
C PRO A 13 -7.19 -2.96 -20.28
N VAL A 14 -7.99 -2.98 -19.21
CA VAL A 14 -7.89 -3.92 -18.11
C VAL A 14 -9.10 -4.84 -18.17
N ASN A 15 -8.85 -6.14 -18.30
CA ASN A 15 -9.92 -7.11 -18.53
C ASN A 15 -10.59 -7.58 -17.23
N THR A 16 -9.90 -7.45 -16.09
CA THR A 16 -10.34 -7.96 -14.78
C THR A 16 -9.97 -6.98 -13.67
N VAL A 17 -10.89 -6.76 -12.73
CA VAL A 17 -10.66 -6.03 -11.47
C VAL A 17 -11.12 -6.94 -10.32
N PRO A 18 -10.35 -7.09 -9.23
CA PRO A 18 -9.05 -6.46 -8.98
C PRO A 18 -7.96 -6.96 -9.92
N THR A 19 -6.91 -6.16 -10.06
CA THR A 19 -5.67 -6.66 -10.64
C THR A 19 -4.95 -7.49 -9.59
N VAL A 20 -4.69 -8.74 -9.92
CA VAL A 20 -4.00 -9.69 -9.04
C VAL A 20 -2.59 -9.94 -9.57
N ILE A 21 -1.58 -9.81 -8.71
CA ILE A 21 -0.19 -10.20 -8.99
C ILE A 21 0.42 -10.91 -7.79
N GLU A 22 1.48 -11.68 -8.02
CA GLU A 22 2.38 -12.14 -6.95
C GLU A 22 3.66 -11.29 -6.98
N TYR A 23 4.07 -10.76 -5.83
CA TYR A 23 5.28 -9.95 -5.72
C TYR A 23 6.02 -10.24 -4.42
N GLN A 24 7.28 -10.69 -4.53
CA GLN A 24 8.12 -11.09 -3.39
C GLN A 24 7.47 -12.14 -2.47
N GLY A 25 6.70 -13.07 -3.05
CA GLY A 25 6.03 -14.15 -2.32
C GLY A 25 4.69 -13.75 -1.68
N GLU A 26 4.23 -12.52 -1.90
CA GLU A 26 2.93 -12.02 -1.43
C GLU A 26 1.96 -11.88 -2.60
N GLU A 27 0.70 -12.28 -2.40
CA GLU A 27 -0.37 -12.07 -3.37
C GLU A 27 -1.03 -10.71 -3.15
N ILE A 28 -1.06 -9.87 -4.19
CA ILE A 28 -1.57 -8.49 -4.14
C ILE A 28 -2.87 -8.41 -4.92
N TYR A 29 -3.91 -7.90 -4.26
CA TYR A 29 -5.22 -7.64 -4.86
C TYR A 29 -5.47 -6.14 -4.92
N LEU A 30 -5.29 -5.52 -6.09
CA LEU A 30 -5.51 -4.08 -6.27
C LEU A 30 -6.87 -3.80 -6.89
N PHE A 31 -7.79 -3.27 -6.08
CA PHE A 31 -9.14 -2.87 -6.51
C PHE A 31 -9.19 -1.45 -7.07
N ASP A 32 -8.46 -0.52 -6.45
CA ASP A 32 -8.31 0.86 -6.88
C ASP A 32 -6.91 1.37 -6.49
N PRO A 33 -6.19 2.10 -7.36
CA PRO A 33 -6.55 2.45 -8.74
C PRO A 33 -6.59 1.25 -9.71
N ILE A 34 -7.26 1.42 -10.84
CA ILE A 34 -7.26 0.43 -11.94
C ILE A 34 -5.90 0.45 -12.63
N ILE A 35 -5.06 -0.57 -12.39
CA ILE A 35 -3.70 -0.69 -12.95
C ILE A 35 -3.56 -2.07 -13.58
N CYS A 36 -3.05 -2.21 -14.80
CA CYS A 36 -2.80 -3.54 -15.37
C CYS A 36 -1.63 -4.25 -14.68
N GLN A 37 -1.59 -5.59 -14.74
CA GLN A 37 -0.54 -6.39 -14.08
C GLN A 37 0.89 -5.93 -14.39
N PRO A 38 1.28 -5.67 -15.67
CA PRO A 38 2.65 -5.22 -15.96
C PRO A 38 3.01 -3.87 -15.33
N CYS A 39 2.05 -2.95 -15.25
CA CYS A 39 2.26 -1.68 -14.58
C CYS A 39 2.33 -1.85 -13.07
N LEU A 40 1.50 -2.71 -12.48
CA LEU A 40 1.52 -2.96 -11.05
C LEU A 40 2.86 -3.55 -10.59
N HIS A 41 3.42 -4.52 -11.32
CA HIS A 41 4.77 -5.04 -11.04
C HIS A 41 5.83 -3.93 -11.03
N LYS A 42 5.85 -3.08 -12.06
CA LYS A 42 6.81 -1.96 -12.13
C LYS A 42 6.61 -0.95 -10.99
N LEU A 43 5.38 -0.72 -10.57
CA LEU A 43 5.10 0.15 -9.43
C LEU A 43 5.58 -0.49 -8.13
N CYS A 44 5.37 -1.80 -7.95
CA CYS A 44 5.91 -2.53 -6.81
C CYS A 44 7.45 -2.48 -6.77
N GLU A 45 8.12 -2.67 -7.89
CA GLU A 45 9.59 -2.57 -7.99
C GLU A 45 10.12 -1.19 -7.58
N HIS A 46 9.48 -0.12 -8.03
CA HIS A 46 9.98 1.24 -7.78
C HIS A 46 9.54 1.84 -6.44
N TYR A 47 8.36 1.46 -5.95
CA TYR A 47 7.67 2.20 -4.90
C TYR A 47 7.30 1.37 -3.68
N SER A 48 7.55 0.07 -3.67
CA SER A 48 7.37 -0.70 -2.43
C SER A 48 8.33 -0.21 -1.34
N THR A 49 7.90 -0.32 -0.11
CA THR A 49 8.74 -0.09 1.07
C THR A 49 8.77 -1.34 1.94
N GLN A 50 9.64 -1.36 2.95
CA GLN A 50 9.70 -2.46 3.90
C GLN A 50 8.94 -2.11 5.18
N CYS A 51 8.22 -3.09 5.71
CA CYS A 51 7.62 -2.98 7.04
C CYS A 51 8.74 -2.94 8.09
N ALA A 52 8.75 -1.90 8.92
CA ALA A 52 9.76 -1.73 9.96
C ALA A 52 9.77 -2.85 11.02
N ASN A 53 8.65 -3.57 11.20
CA ASN A 53 8.53 -4.62 12.23
C ASN A 53 8.88 -6.03 11.75
N CYS A 54 8.48 -6.44 10.54
CA CYS A 54 8.73 -7.81 10.03
C CYS A 54 9.71 -7.87 8.85
N GLY A 55 10.11 -6.72 8.29
CA GLY A 55 10.95 -6.64 7.09
C GLY A 55 10.23 -6.99 5.77
N GLY A 56 8.97 -7.44 5.82
CA GLY A 56 8.19 -7.82 4.64
C GLY A 56 7.84 -6.61 3.75
N CYS A 57 7.52 -6.91 2.49
CA CYS A 57 7.19 -5.90 1.49
C CYS A 57 5.83 -5.24 1.77
N ILE A 58 5.79 -3.92 1.73
CA ILE A 58 4.58 -3.10 1.68
C ILE A 58 4.46 -2.57 0.24
N PRO A 59 3.54 -3.10 -0.57
CA PRO A 59 3.36 -2.63 -1.94
C PRO A 59 2.74 -1.23 -1.98
N PRO A 60 2.91 -0.49 -3.10
CA PRO A 60 2.16 0.75 -3.31
C PRO A 60 0.66 0.49 -3.23
N PHE A 61 -0.07 1.54 -2.88
CA PHE A 61 -1.52 1.54 -2.67
C PHE A 61 -2.01 0.75 -1.45
N SER A 62 -1.16 0.58 -0.44
CA SER A 62 -1.48 -0.14 0.79
C SER A 62 -1.90 0.80 1.93
N GLN A 63 -2.85 0.38 2.75
CA GLN A 63 -3.04 0.97 4.07
C GLN A 63 -1.90 0.52 5.00
N VAL A 64 -1.36 1.46 5.76
CA VAL A 64 -0.20 1.23 6.63
C VAL A 64 -0.41 1.83 8.01
N GLY A 65 0.14 1.14 9.01
CA GLY A 65 0.42 1.76 10.30
C GLY A 65 1.68 2.61 10.18
N VAL A 66 1.80 3.63 11.02
CA VAL A 66 2.96 4.53 10.99
C VAL A 66 3.59 4.62 12.37
N LEU A 67 4.88 4.33 12.45
CA LEU A 67 5.68 4.53 13.66
C LEU A 67 6.42 5.87 13.56
N LYS A 68 6.47 6.62 14.66
CA LYS A 68 7.37 7.76 14.80
C LYS A 68 8.70 7.25 15.33
N GLY A 69 9.75 7.26 14.51
CA GLY A 69 11.11 6.99 14.94
C GLY A 69 11.68 8.16 15.76
N ASP A 70 12.77 7.90 16.48
CA ASP A 70 13.36 8.80 17.47
C ASP A 70 13.81 10.16 16.90
N ASN A 71 14.10 10.21 15.59
CA ASN A 71 14.49 11.44 14.88
C ASN A 71 13.32 12.16 14.18
N GLY A 72 12.08 11.79 14.51
CA GLY A 72 10.89 12.27 13.81
C GLY A 72 10.65 11.64 12.44
N GLN A 73 11.49 10.68 12.03
CA GLN A 73 11.30 9.92 10.80
C GLN A 73 10.09 8.98 10.94
N LYS A 74 9.22 8.98 9.93
CA LYS A 74 8.04 8.11 9.88
C LYS A 74 8.41 6.80 9.21
N GLN A 75 8.13 5.69 9.87
CA GLN A 75 8.33 4.34 9.34
C GLN A 75 6.98 3.68 9.10
N CYS A 76 6.83 2.96 7.98
CA CYS A 76 5.60 2.26 7.65
C CYS A 76 5.64 0.83 8.18
N VAL A 77 4.50 0.34 8.66
CA VAL A 77 4.31 -1.06 9.08
C VAL A 77 3.04 -1.63 8.48
N HIS A 78 3.00 -2.95 8.29
CA HIS A 78 1.78 -3.63 7.85
C HIS A 78 0.65 -3.45 8.86
N MET A 79 -0.58 -3.31 8.36
CA MET A 79 -1.81 -3.27 9.15
C MET A 79 -2.27 -4.65 9.62
N THR A 80 -1.41 -5.37 10.32
CA THR A 80 -1.70 -6.71 10.88
C THR A 80 -1.52 -6.70 12.38
N THR A 81 -2.18 -7.60 13.11
CA THR A 81 -2.01 -7.71 14.57
C THR A 81 -0.58 -8.03 15.01
N SER A 82 0.24 -8.59 14.12
CA SER A 82 1.66 -8.86 14.38
C SER A 82 2.56 -7.65 14.14
N CYS A 83 2.21 -6.75 13.22
CA CYS A 83 3.03 -5.60 12.84
C CYS A 83 2.51 -4.26 13.40
N THR A 84 1.23 -4.19 13.74
CA THR A 84 0.65 -3.06 14.48
C THR A 84 0.32 -3.53 15.88
N THR A 85 0.92 -2.88 16.88
CA THR A 85 0.42 -2.99 18.24
C THR A 85 -1.03 -2.52 18.27
N VAL A 86 -1.86 -3.22 19.04
CA VAL A 86 -3.26 -2.82 19.29
C VAL A 86 -3.23 -1.42 19.89
N GLY A 87 -3.58 -0.40 19.10
CA GLY A 87 -3.53 1.01 19.52
C GLY A 87 -2.47 1.89 18.84
N SER A 88 -1.91 1.51 17.67
CA SER A 88 -1.14 2.47 16.87
C SER A 88 -1.94 3.77 16.73
N ALA A 89 -1.40 4.88 17.22
CA ALA A 89 -2.08 6.17 17.15
C ALA A 89 -2.01 6.76 15.73
N PHE A 90 -1.26 6.16 14.80
CA PHE A 90 -1.01 6.73 13.48
C PHE A 90 -1.22 5.73 12.36
N TYR A 91 -1.95 6.18 11.34
CA TYR A 91 -2.25 5.43 10.14
C TYR A 91 -2.04 6.31 8.91
N GLY A 92 -1.88 5.68 7.76
CA GLY A 92 -1.86 6.37 6.49
C GLY A 92 -1.98 5.43 5.32
N TYR A 93 -1.75 5.99 4.14
CA TYR A 93 -1.79 5.29 2.87
C TYR A 93 -0.44 5.37 2.19
N TRP A 94 0.17 4.23 1.91
CA TRP A 94 1.39 4.15 1.14
C TRP A 94 1.05 4.21 -0.34
N GLY A 95 1.29 5.36 -0.99
CA GLY A 95 1.06 5.54 -2.41
C GLY A 95 2.25 5.08 -3.26
N LYS A 96 2.61 5.88 -4.27
CA LYS A 96 3.82 5.67 -5.09
C LYS A 96 5.07 6.24 -4.41
N GLY A 97 5.55 5.57 -3.37
CA GLY A 97 6.78 5.93 -2.66
C GLY A 97 6.62 7.07 -1.64
N GLN A 98 5.38 7.41 -1.29
CA GLN A 98 5.07 8.47 -0.35
C GLN A 98 3.94 8.04 0.58
N LEU A 99 4.10 8.36 1.86
CA LEU A 99 3.04 8.25 2.86
C LEU A 99 2.06 9.42 2.70
N ARG A 100 0.78 9.09 2.52
CA ARG A 100 -0.34 10.02 2.35
C ARG A 100 -1.37 9.80 3.45
N ASP A 101 -2.32 10.74 3.55
CA ASP A 101 -3.50 10.64 4.43
C ASP A 101 -3.13 10.24 5.86
N PHE A 102 -2.04 10.84 6.36
CA PHE A 102 -1.52 10.57 7.69
C PHE A 102 -2.49 11.11 8.74
N ILE A 103 -3.11 10.20 9.48
CA ILE A 103 -4.11 10.51 10.50
C ILE A 103 -3.57 10.03 11.85
N GLN A 104 -3.68 10.91 12.85
CA GLN A 104 -3.54 10.52 14.24
C GLN A 104 -4.94 10.22 14.80
N ILE A 105 -5.18 8.98 15.20
CA ILE A 105 -6.41 8.65 15.95
C ILE A 105 -6.13 9.00 17.41
N GLU A 106 -6.90 9.95 17.94
CA GLU A 106 -6.89 10.24 19.38
C GLU A 106 -7.32 8.96 20.12
N ALA A 107 -6.49 8.52 21.07
CA ALA A 107 -6.88 7.45 21.96
C ALA A 107 -8.15 7.91 22.70
N CYS A 108 -9.23 7.14 22.62
CA CYS A 108 -10.41 7.40 23.45
C CYS A 108 -9.97 7.44 24.91
N SER A 109 -10.28 8.54 25.57
CA SER A 109 -10.09 8.75 27.01
C SER A 109 -11.12 8.00 27.85
#